data_AF-A0A9P1N007-F1
#
_entry.id   AF-A0A9P1N007-F1
#
_cell.length_a   1.000
_cell.length_b   1.000
_cell.length_c   1.000
_cell.angle_alpha   90.00
_cell.angle_beta   90.00
_cell.angle_gamma   90.00
#
_symmetry.space_group_name_H-M   'P 1'
#
loop_
_entity.id
_entity.type
_entity.pdbx_description
1 polymer ?
#
loop_
_entity_poly.entity_id
_entity_poly.type
_entity_poly.pdbx_seq_one_letter_code
_entity_poly.pdbx_strand_id
1 'polypeptide(L)'
;MDFDAKKLEEAAKQNIRYARWQREEKEAKNRGLEFKMYWEKRHQEDRDLWRLKDFANAVDKMSRAGYKGKHGDFHVPQDSYDELNSLYMQATVGDYDGNTALKCSANWKKHIGKTQVEVIREFIKLTNITLTKYGWNPPERWV
;
A
#
# COMPACT_ATOMS: atom_id res chain seq x y z
N MET A 1 -35.21 40.19 -46.34
CA MET A 1 -34.31 40.19 -45.16
C MET A 1 -32.93 40.54 -45.64
N ASP A 2 -32.36 41.59 -45.06
CA ASP A 2 -31.08 42.19 -45.44
C ASP A 2 -29.92 41.22 -45.23
N PHE A 3 -29.05 41.08 -46.25
CA PHE A 3 -27.93 40.14 -46.27
C PHE A 3 -26.97 40.41 -45.11
N ASP A 4 -26.79 41.69 -44.77
CA ASP A 4 -25.90 42.12 -43.69
C ASP A 4 -26.44 41.74 -42.29
N ALA A 5 -27.76 41.78 -42.10
CA ALA A 5 -28.39 41.34 -40.86
C ALA A 5 -28.18 39.84 -40.61
N LYS A 6 -28.28 39.00 -41.66
CA LYS A 6 -28.00 37.57 -41.57
C LYS A 6 -26.54 37.29 -41.23
N LYS A 7 -25.61 38.03 -41.84
CA LYS A 7 -24.17 37.88 -41.61
C LYS A 7 -23.77 38.26 -40.18
N LEU A 8 -24.38 39.31 -39.62
CA LEU A 8 -24.19 39.72 -38.22
C LEU A 8 -24.74 38.68 -37.25
N GLU A 9 -25.91 38.12 -37.52
CA GLU A 9 -26.51 37.07 -36.69
C GLU A 9 -25.65 35.79 -36.69
N GLU A 10 -25.11 35.42 -37.85
CA GLU A 10 -24.22 34.28 -37.99
C GLU A 10 -22.89 34.49 -37.24
N ALA A 11 -22.31 35.68 -37.32
CA ALA A 11 -21.12 36.05 -36.54
C ALA A 11 -21.38 35.97 -35.02
N ALA A 12 -22.53 36.44 -34.56
CA ALA A 12 -22.93 36.33 -33.15
C ALA A 12 -23.06 34.86 -32.70
N LYS A 13 -23.66 34.00 -33.53
CA LYS A 13 -23.77 32.54 -33.26
C LYS A 13 -22.39 31.88 -33.19
N GLN A 14 -21.46 32.24 -34.07
CA GLN A 14 -20.10 31.71 -34.04
C GLN A 14 -19.34 32.15 -32.78
N ASN A 15 -19.49 33.41 -32.37
CA ASN A 15 -18.89 33.91 -31.13
C ASN A 15 -19.41 33.17 -29.89
N ILE A 16 -20.73 32.94 -29.81
CA ILE A 16 -21.35 32.16 -28.72
C ILE A 16 -20.82 30.73 -28.72
N ARG A 17 -20.72 30.10 -29.89
CA ARG A 17 -20.19 28.73 -30.04
C ARG A 17 -18.72 28.64 -29.59
N TYR A 18 -17.91 29.61 -29.98
CA TYR A 18 -16.50 29.67 -29.60
C TYR A 18 -16.33 29.87 -28.09
N ALA A 19 -17.08 30.79 -27.48
CA ALA A 19 -17.07 31.02 -26.04
C ALA A 19 -17.55 29.79 -25.24
N ARG A 20 -18.51 29.03 -25.78
CA ARG A 20 -18.94 27.75 -25.21
C ARG A 20 -17.83 26.70 -25.29
N TRP A 21 -17.20 26.54 -26.44
CA TRP A 21 -16.09 25.60 -26.63
C TRP A 21 -14.93 25.88 -25.66
N GLN A 22 -14.54 27.15 -25.49
CA GLN A 22 -13.48 27.52 -24.54
C GLN A 22 -13.82 27.15 -23.08
N ARG A 23 -15.08 27.31 -22.67
CA ARG A 23 -15.52 26.86 -21.33
C ARG A 23 -15.46 25.35 -21.19
N GLU A 24 -16.01 24.63 -22.16
CA GLU A 24 -16.02 23.16 -22.16
C GLU A 24 -14.60 22.59 -22.16
N GLU A 25 -13.66 23.20 -22.89
CA GLU A 25 -12.24 22.83 -22.88
C GLU A 25 -11.62 23.01 -21.49
N LYS A 26 -11.88 24.13 -20.82
CA LYS A 26 -11.38 24.41 -19.47
C LYS A 26 -11.97 23.44 -18.44
N GLU A 27 -13.27 23.17 -18.52
CA GLU A 27 -13.94 22.18 -17.66
C GLU A 27 -13.42 20.76 -17.90
N ALA A 28 -13.13 20.39 -19.15
CA ALA A 28 -12.52 19.09 -19.46
C ALA A 28 -11.11 18.97 -18.86
N LYS A 29 -10.29 20.02 -18.95
CA LYS A 29 -8.95 20.07 -18.31
C LYS A 29 -9.05 19.93 -16.79
N ASN A 30 -9.97 20.66 -16.16
CA ASN A 30 -10.19 20.58 -14.71
C ASN A 30 -10.65 19.19 -14.28
N ARG A 31 -11.63 18.59 -14.98
CA ARG A 31 -12.08 17.21 -14.71
C ARG A 31 -10.96 16.19 -14.90
N GLY A 32 -10.08 16.39 -15.88
CA GLY A 32 -8.89 15.55 -16.06
C GLY A 32 -7.93 15.62 -14.86
N LEU A 33 -7.70 16.82 -14.31
CA LEU A 33 -6.89 17.02 -13.11
C LEU A 33 -7.52 16.39 -11.88
N GLU A 34 -8.83 16.61 -11.67
CA GLU A 34 -9.59 16.00 -10.56
C GLU A 34 -9.55 14.47 -10.63
N PHE A 35 -9.73 13.90 -11.82
CA PHE A 35 -9.66 12.45 -12.02
C PHE A 35 -8.26 11.89 -11.74
N LYS A 36 -7.20 12.59 -12.19
CA LYS A 36 -5.82 12.21 -11.88
C LYS A 36 -5.55 12.23 -10.38
N MET A 37 -5.91 13.33 -9.70
CA MET A 37 -5.72 13.48 -8.25
C MET A 37 -6.50 12.42 -7.47
N TYR A 38 -7.74 12.10 -7.89
CA TYR A 38 -8.54 11.03 -7.29
C TYR A 38 -7.84 9.68 -7.39
N TRP A 39 -7.33 9.32 -8.57
CA TRP A 39 -6.64 8.04 -8.76
C TRP A 39 -5.28 7.96 -8.06
N GLU A 40 -4.53 9.06 -8.01
CA GLU A 40 -3.27 9.14 -7.26
C GLU A 40 -3.52 8.96 -5.76
N LYS A 41 -4.52 9.66 -5.19
CA LYS A 41 -4.93 9.51 -3.80
C LYS A 41 -5.37 8.08 -3.51
N ARG A 42 -6.19 7.48 -4.37
CA ARG A 42 -6.61 6.08 -4.21
C ARG A 42 -5.44 5.10 -4.30
N HIS A 43 -4.48 5.35 -5.19
CA HIS A 43 -3.25 4.57 -5.26
C HIS A 43 -2.39 4.67 -4.01
N GLN A 44 -2.44 5.78 -3.27
CA GLN A 44 -1.77 5.90 -1.98
C GLN A 44 -2.59 5.20 -0.88
N GLU A 45 -3.91 5.43 -0.84
CA GLU A 45 -4.79 4.93 0.22
C GLU A 45 -5.07 3.41 0.11
N ASP A 46 -5.47 2.89 -1.05
CA ASP A 46 -5.80 1.47 -1.24
C ASP A 46 -4.55 0.58 -1.22
N ARG A 47 -3.40 1.13 -1.61
CA ARG A 47 -2.18 0.35 -1.84
C ARG A 47 -1.30 0.26 -0.60
N ASP A 48 -1.19 1.33 0.18
CA ASP A 48 -0.22 1.39 1.28
C ASP A 48 -0.89 1.30 2.66
N LEU A 49 -2.07 1.90 2.87
CA LEU A 49 -2.77 1.82 4.17
C LEU A 49 -3.33 0.43 4.46
N TRP A 50 -3.89 -0.26 3.47
CA TRP A 50 -4.34 -1.65 3.66
C TRP A 50 -3.16 -2.57 3.98
N ARG A 51 -2.02 -2.39 3.30
CA ARG A 51 -0.83 -3.21 3.58
C ARG A 51 -0.28 -3.02 4.97
N LEU A 52 -0.33 -1.80 5.52
CA LEU A 52 0.04 -1.57 6.90
C LEU A 52 -0.91 -2.28 7.89
N LYS A 53 -2.21 -2.33 7.59
CA LYS A 53 -3.17 -3.12 8.37
C LYS A 53 -2.87 -4.62 8.30
N ASP A 54 -2.62 -5.15 7.10
CA ASP A 54 -2.29 -6.57 6.92
C ASP A 54 -0.94 -6.92 7.56
N PHE A 55 0.02 -6.00 7.49
CA PHE A 55 1.30 -6.11 8.17
C PHE A 55 1.13 -6.15 9.69
N ALA A 56 0.35 -5.24 10.27
CA ALA A 56 0.06 -5.23 11.71
C ALA A 56 -0.63 -6.53 12.15
N ASN A 57 -1.59 -7.04 11.35
CA ASN A 57 -2.24 -8.32 11.60
C ASN A 57 -1.25 -9.50 11.51
N ALA A 58 -0.32 -9.47 10.55
CA ALA A 58 0.73 -10.49 10.43
C ALA A 58 1.68 -10.48 11.65
N VAL A 59 2.06 -9.29 12.13
CA VAL A 59 2.88 -9.12 13.34
C VAL A 59 2.15 -9.66 14.57
N ASP A 60 0.86 -9.34 14.76
CA ASP A 60 0.06 -9.86 15.88
C ASP A 60 -0.02 -11.39 15.84
N LYS A 61 -0.33 -11.98 14.68
CA LYS A 61 -0.36 -13.45 14.55
C LYS A 61 1.00 -14.10 14.81
N MET A 62 2.09 -13.50 14.33
CA MET A 62 3.44 -14.00 14.58
C MET A 62 3.84 -13.95 16.06
N SER A 63 3.32 -12.99 16.84
CA SER A 63 3.54 -12.94 18.29
C SER A 63 2.97 -14.16 19.04
N ARG A 64 2.02 -14.85 18.41
CA ARG A 64 1.33 -16.05 18.92
C ARG A 64 1.67 -17.30 18.10
N ALA A 65 2.72 -17.23 17.28
CA ALA A 65 3.13 -18.34 16.43
C ALA A 65 3.78 -19.45 17.24
N GLY A 66 3.58 -20.68 16.77
CA GLY A 66 3.89 -21.88 17.50
C GLY A 66 2.67 -22.38 18.27
N TYR A 67 1.96 -23.31 17.65
CA TYR A 67 0.79 -23.95 18.24
C TYR A 67 1.18 -24.66 19.54
N LYS A 68 0.33 -24.50 20.56
CA LYS A 68 0.44 -25.23 21.82
C LYS A 68 -0.93 -25.74 22.20
N GLY A 69 -1.08 -27.04 22.37
CA GLY A 69 -2.39 -27.61 22.67
C GLY A 69 -2.47 -29.12 22.62
N LYS A 70 -3.70 -29.63 22.49
CA LYS A 70 -4.03 -31.06 22.59
C LYS A 70 -3.27 -31.94 21.58
N HIS A 71 -2.92 -31.38 20.43
CA HIS A 71 -2.23 -32.10 19.35
C HIS A 71 -0.69 -31.97 19.40
N GLY A 72 -0.15 -31.47 20.51
CA GLY A 72 1.28 -31.26 20.71
C GLY A 72 1.69 -29.79 20.61
N ASP A 73 2.98 -29.54 20.84
CA ASP A 73 3.55 -28.20 20.83
C ASP A 73 4.52 -28.04 19.65
N PHE A 74 4.21 -27.11 18.76
CA PHE A 74 5.03 -26.77 17.61
C PHE A 74 5.72 -25.44 17.88
N HIS A 75 7.03 -25.41 17.72
CA HIS A 75 7.83 -24.22 17.98
C HIS A 75 8.39 -23.69 16.66
N VAL A 76 8.27 -22.38 16.47
CA VAL A 76 8.89 -21.70 15.34
C VAL A 76 10.41 -21.61 15.59
N PRO A 77 11.27 -22.02 14.65
CA PRO A 77 12.72 -21.92 14.80
C PRO A 77 13.19 -20.47 14.97
N GLN A 78 14.25 -20.26 15.75
CA GLN A 78 14.79 -18.92 16.01
C GLN A 78 15.21 -18.20 14.72
N ASP A 79 15.80 -18.91 13.76
CA ASP A 79 16.19 -18.33 12.47
C ASP A 79 15.02 -17.71 11.72
N SER A 80 13.82 -18.29 11.84
CA SER A 80 12.60 -17.74 11.24
C SER A 80 12.17 -16.45 11.93
N TYR A 81 12.33 -16.36 13.25
CA TYR A 81 12.10 -15.12 13.98
C TYR A 81 13.12 -14.05 13.62
N ASP A 82 14.40 -14.41 13.47
CA ASP A 82 15.45 -13.45 13.16
C ASP A 82 15.29 -12.86 11.75
N GLU A 83 14.85 -13.65 10.76
CA GLU A 83 14.48 -13.17 9.42
C GLU A 83 13.19 -12.32 9.43
N LEU A 84 12.16 -12.72 10.17
CA LEU A 84 10.96 -11.89 10.30
C LEU A 84 11.26 -10.56 11.02
N ASN A 85 12.11 -10.58 12.04
CA ASN A 85 12.54 -9.39 12.75
C ASN A 85 13.40 -8.48 11.85
N SER A 86 14.25 -9.01 10.97
CA SER A 86 14.99 -8.17 10.02
C SER A 86 14.08 -7.49 9.00
N LEU A 87 13.08 -8.21 8.49
CA LEU A 87 12.05 -7.64 7.63
C LEU A 87 11.21 -6.59 8.38
N TYR A 88 10.86 -6.84 9.64
CA TYR A 88 10.15 -5.86 10.47
C TYR A 88 10.96 -4.57 10.66
N MET A 89 12.25 -4.69 10.97
CA MET A 89 13.15 -3.53 11.10
C MET A 89 13.24 -2.74 9.80
N GLN A 90 13.42 -3.43 8.66
CA GLN A 90 13.48 -2.75 7.36
C GLN A 90 12.15 -2.06 7.00
N ALA A 91 11.00 -2.66 7.36
CA ALA A 91 9.69 -2.07 7.11
C ALA A 91 9.38 -0.85 8.00
N THR A 92 9.91 -0.79 9.21
CA THR A 92 9.56 0.24 10.21
C THR A 92 10.60 1.33 10.36
N VAL A 93 11.88 0.95 10.35
CA VAL A 93 13.03 1.84 10.52
C VAL A 93 13.64 2.23 9.17
N GLY A 94 13.59 1.34 8.18
CA GLY A 94 14.25 1.52 6.88
C GLY A 94 15.60 0.82 6.83
N ASP A 95 16.54 1.37 6.05
CA ASP A 95 17.86 0.77 5.88
C ASP A 95 18.63 0.64 7.21
N TYR A 96 19.48 -0.39 7.27
CA TYR A 96 20.30 -0.71 8.43
C TYR A 96 21.08 0.50 8.96
N ASP A 97 20.90 0.80 10.24
CA ASP A 97 21.40 2.01 10.91
C ASP A 97 22.78 1.85 11.59
N GLY A 98 23.39 0.66 11.50
CA GLY A 98 24.64 0.36 12.19
C GLY A 98 24.47 -0.32 13.56
N ASN A 99 23.24 -0.57 14.03
CA ASN A 99 23.00 -1.22 15.30
C ASN A 99 23.37 -2.71 15.26
N THR A 100 24.47 -3.08 15.90
CA THR A 100 24.96 -4.47 15.95
C THR A 100 24.43 -5.25 17.15
N ALA A 101 23.76 -4.60 18.11
CA ALA A 101 23.22 -5.25 19.29
C ALA A 101 21.98 -6.10 18.99
N LEU A 102 21.29 -5.83 17.87
CA LEU A 102 20.13 -6.59 17.44
C LEU A 102 20.53 -7.97 16.92
N LYS A 103 19.86 -9.02 17.39
CA LYS A 103 20.05 -10.40 16.92
C LYS A 103 19.82 -10.54 15.41
N CYS A 104 18.84 -9.82 14.86
CA CYS A 104 18.53 -9.82 13.44
C CYS A 104 19.44 -8.92 12.59
N SER A 105 20.43 -8.22 13.18
CA SER A 105 21.26 -7.23 12.46
C SER A 105 21.97 -7.81 11.22
N ALA A 106 22.43 -9.06 11.30
CA ALA A 106 23.05 -9.74 10.16
C ALA A 106 22.07 -9.96 9.00
N ASN A 107 20.80 -10.27 9.29
CA ASN A 107 19.76 -10.42 8.28
C ASN A 107 19.24 -9.06 7.79
N TRP A 108 19.14 -8.05 8.67
CA TRP A 108 18.69 -6.71 8.31
C TRP A 108 19.57 -6.07 7.23
N LYS A 109 20.90 -6.25 7.33
CA LYS A 109 21.84 -5.82 6.29
C LYS A 109 21.53 -6.37 4.89
N LYS A 110 20.88 -7.53 4.77
CA LYS A 110 20.53 -8.15 3.48
C LYS A 110 19.37 -7.45 2.78
N HIS A 111 18.63 -6.60 3.48
CA HIS A 111 17.44 -5.93 2.95
C HIS A 111 17.68 -4.45 2.60
N ILE A 112 18.91 -3.96 2.73
CA ILE A 112 19.28 -2.58 2.38
C ILE A 112 18.85 -2.27 0.94
N GLY A 113 18.20 -1.12 0.76
CA GLY A 113 17.70 -0.66 -0.54
C GLY A 113 16.35 -1.23 -0.95
N LYS A 114 15.76 -2.18 -0.20
CA LYS A 114 14.40 -2.63 -0.45
C LYS A 114 13.39 -1.57 0.01
N THR A 115 12.33 -1.38 -0.77
CA THR A 115 11.23 -0.49 -0.39
C THR A 115 10.40 -1.11 0.74
N GLN A 116 9.78 -0.26 1.57
CA GLN A 116 8.89 -0.69 2.65
C GLN A 116 7.79 -1.67 2.15
N VAL A 117 7.23 -1.41 0.97
CA VAL A 117 6.18 -2.24 0.38
C VAL A 117 6.68 -3.64 0.02
N GLU A 118 7.89 -3.76 -0.53
CA GLU A 118 8.49 -5.06 -0.87
C GLU A 118 8.74 -5.89 0.38
N VAL A 119 9.28 -5.25 1.41
CA VAL A 119 9.60 -5.88 2.68
C VAL A 119 8.34 -6.32 3.41
N ILE A 120 7.28 -5.51 3.43
CA ILE A 120 5.98 -5.88 4.01
C ILE A 120 5.40 -7.10 3.30
N ARG A 121 5.48 -7.16 1.96
CA ARG A 121 4.99 -8.32 1.19
C ARG A 121 5.78 -9.59 1.52
N GLU A 122 7.10 -9.48 1.62
CA GLU A 122 7.96 -10.60 2.04
C GLU A 122 7.65 -11.05 3.47
N PHE A 123 7.47 -10.12 4.39
CA PHE A 123 7.10 -10.40 5.79
C PHE A 123 5.77 -11.15 5.87
N ILE A 124 4.72 -10.69 5.19
CA ILE A 124 3.41 -11.33 5.18
C ILE A 124 3.50 -12.73 4.56
N LYS A 125 4.25 -12.88 3.45
CA LYS A 125 4.47 -14.18 2.81
C LYS A 125 5.15 -15.16 3.76
N LEU A 126 6.25 -14.75 4.39
CA LEU A 126 7.00 -15.59 5.33
C LEU A 126 6.16 -15.93 6.56
N THR A 127 5.41 -14.96 7.09
CA THR A 127 4.44 -15.16 8.17
C THR A 127 3.45 -16.27 7.80
N ASN A 128 2.78 -16.18 6.65
CA ASN A 128 1.81 -17.19 6.24
C ASN A 128 2.42 -18.60 6.11
N ILE A 129 3.65 -18.70 5.60
CA ILE A 129 4.38 -19.97 5.52
C ILE A 129 4.66 -20.51 6.93
N THR A 130 5.19 -19.68 7.81
CA THR A 130 5.52 -20.05 9.19
C THR A 130 4.27 -20.49 9.96
N LEU A 131 3.18 -19.73 9.87
CA LEU A 131 1.92 -20.06 10.52
C LEU A 131 1.30 -21.35 9.98
N THR A 132 1.41 -21.61 8.68
CA THR A 132 0.93 -22.87 8.09
C THR A 132 1.73 -24.06 8.60
N LYS A 133 3.03 -23.89 8.81
CA LYS A 133 3.93 -24.98 9.20
C LYS A 133 3.93 -25.27 10.71
N TYR A 134 3.86 -24.23 11.53
CA TYR A 134 4.01 -24.33 12.99
C TYR A 134 2.74 -23.98 13.76
N GLY A 135 1.68 -23.56 13.06
CA GLY A 135 0.44 -23.11 13.67
C GLY A 135 0.59 -21.81 14.47
N TRP A 136 -0.54 -21.37 15.01
CA TRP A 136 -0.63 -20.27 15.96
C TRP A 136 -1.84 -20.48 16.86
N ASN A 137 -1.82 -19.83 18.01
CA ASN A 137 -2.93 -19.86 18.96
C ASN A 137 -3.73 -18.55 18.84
N PRO A 138 -5.03 -18.61 18.48
CA PRO A 138 -5.86 -17.42 18.41
C PRO A 138 -6.07 -16.80 19.82
N PRO A 139 -6.40 -15.50 19.89
CA PRO A 139 -6.81 -14.87 21.14
C PRO A 139 -7.98 -15.61 21.79
N GLU A 140 -8.03 -15.56 23.12
CA GLU A 140 -9.20 -16.04 23.86
C GLU A 140 -10.46 -15.32 23.33
N ARG A 141 -11.53 -16.09 23.05
CA ARG A 141 -12.83 -15.63 22.51
C ARG A 141 -12.89 -15.30 21.01
N TRP A 142 -11.88 -15.69 20.22
CA TRP A 142 -11.96 -15.65 18.74
C TRP A 142 -12.64 -16.88 18.11
N VAL A 143 -13.00 -17.88 18.94
CA VAL A 143 -13.66 -19.14 18.53
C VAL A 143 -15.02 -19.23 19.20
#